data_AF-A0A9W6HCC7-F1
#
_entry.id   AF-A0A9W6HCC7-F1
#
_cell.length_a   1.000
_cell.length_b   1.000
_cell.length_c   1.000
_cell.angle_alpha   90.00
_cell.angle_beta   90.00
_cell.angle_gamma   90.00
#
_symmetry.space_group_name_H-M   'P 1'
#
loop_
_entity.id
_entity.type
_entity.pdbx_description
1 polymer ?
#
loop_
_entity_poly.entity_id
_entity_poly.type
_entity_poly.pdbx_seq_one_letter_code
_entity_poly.pdbx_strand_id
1 'polypeptide(L)'
;MVSGMQKYRVCVIEDDPDVALYMKTVLEKRADAVVLAITAPAIALQSIAEFEPDVVITDIEMPGISGLDLLKSLRASHPGMPVVVMTAHVSVDYAVSALRAQADEFLTKPIASADLVSIVNRLAEQGRTRKAAQAPQVVLAIGAHPDDVEIGVGGILSAHRDAGNDVVILTLSRGARGGDANDRQHESLAAAELLGARLFLEDLEDTRISAADPTVSIIERVVAEVRPDIVYTHSAHDRHQDHRAVHSATLVATRSVRTVCCYQSPSATIDYRPTRFVPIDGFTESKLALIDCFRSQTELRAYLEPDFVLATARYWSRFGGGTNCEPLEVIKDTADISVPASSMTAGTRFKGNNQ
;
A
#
# COMPACT_ATOMS: atom_id res chain seq x y z
N MET A 1 -17.92 23.98 -7.05
CA MET A 1 -16.81 24.45 -6.20
C MET A 1 -15.61 23.59 -6.55
N VAL A 2 -14.56 24.18 -7.13
CA VAL A 2 -13.34 23.44 -7.48
C VAL A 2 -12.68 23.03 -6.17
N SER A 3 -12.54 21.73 -5.93
CA SER A 3 -11.74 21.16 -4.84
C SER A 3 -10.38 21.88 -4.84
N GLY A 4 -10.05 22.58 -3.74
CA GLY A 4 -8.81 23.33 -3.62
C GLY A 4 -7.63 22.39 -3.70
N MET A 5 -7.00 22.30 -4.87
CA MET A 5 -5.80 21.50 -5.07
C MET A 5 -4.73 22.06 -4.14
N GLN A 6 -4.27 21.26 -3.16
CA GLN A 6 -3.24 21.72 -2.23
C GLN A 6 -1.98 22.10 -3.01
N LYS A 7 -1.38 23.24 -2.67
CA LYS A 7 -0.10 23.71 -3.25
C LYS A 7 1.03 22.73 -2.95
N TYR A 8 1.94 22.51 -3.91
CA TYR A 8 3.11 21.64 -3.67
C TYR A 8 3.96 22.18 -2.54
N ARG A 9 4.50 21.29 -1.71
CA ARG A 9 5.41 21.63 -0.61
C ARG A 9 6.84 21.37 -1.09
N VAL A 10 7.66 22.40 -1.16
CA VAL A 10 9.05 22.29 -1.66
C VAL A 10 10.02 22.69 -0.57
N CYS A 11 11.00 21.83 -0.28
CA CYS A 11 12.10 22.18 0.61
C CYS A 11 13.33 22.51 -0.23
N VAL A 12 13.87 23.71 -0.09
CA VAL A 12 15.10 24.18 -0.75
C VAL A 12 16.20 24.29 0.30
N ILE A 13 17.32 23.63 0.09
CA ILE A 13 18.47 23.63 0.99
C ILE A 13 19.67 24.17 0.21
N GLU A 14 20.08 25.37 0.57
CA GLU A 14 21.04 26.18 -0.16
C GLU A 14 21.66 27.18 0.81
N ASP A 15 22.98 27.09 1.05
CA ASP A 15 23.68 27.92 2.03
C ASP A 15 23.87 29.37 1.56
N ASP A 16 23.85 29.62 0.24
CA ASP A 16 23.78 30.96 -0.32
C ASP A 16 22.36 31.56 -0.16
N PRO A 17 22.17 32.59 0.69
CA PRO A 17 20.85 33.16 0.94
C PRO A 17 20.19 33.80 -0.29
N ASP A 18 20.98 34.31 -1.25
CA ASP A 18 20.47 34.96 -2.45
C ASP A 18 19.95 33.90 -3.43
N VAL A 19 20.66 32.78 -3.58
CA VAL A 19 20.21 31.65 -4.40
C VAL A 19 18.96 31.01 -3.78
N ALA A 20 18.95 30.80 -2.46
CA ALA A 20 17.79 30.27 -1.74
C ALA A 20 16.55 31.16 -1.92
N LEU A 21 16.72 32.49 -1.79
CA LEU A 21 15.66 33.48 -1.96
C LEU A 21 15.16 33.55 -3.41
N TYR A 22 16.06 33.48 -4.40
CA TYR A 22 15.70 33.42 -5.82
C TYR A 22 14.82 32.20 -6.10
N MET A 23 15.25 31.01 -5.67
CA MET A 23 14.51 29.77 -5.89
C MET A 23 13.14 29.80 -5.20
N LYS A 24 13.09 30.24 -3.94
CA LYS A 24 11.84 30.44 -3.22
C LYS A 24 10.89 31.35 -4.00
N THR A 25 11.37 32.51 -4.44
CA THR A 25 10.56 33.49 -5.17
C THR A 25 10.04 32.93 -6.50
N VAL A 26 10.88 32.21 -7.25
CA VAL A 26 10.49 31.59 -8.53
C VAL A 26 9.42 30.53 -8.29
N LEU A 27 9.62 29.63 -7.33
CA LEU A 27 8.73 28.51 -7.06
C LEU A 27 7.39 28.95 -6.48
N GLU A 28 7.38 29.90 -5.54
CA GLU A 28 6.14 30.45 -4.99
C GLU A 28 5.32 31.19 -6.07
N LYS A 29 5.98 31.96 -6.95
CA LYS A 29 5.28 32.77 -7.96
C LYS A 29 4.89 32.03 -9.23
N ARG A 30 5.67 31.02 -9.65
CA ARG A 30 5.50 30.36 -10.95
C ARG A 30 5.11 28.90 -10.87
N ALA A 31 5.39 28.21 -9.76
CA ALA A 31 4.96 26.83 -9.51
C ALA A 31 3.75 26.76 -8.55
N ASP A 32 3.30 27.89 -8.01
CA ASP A 32 2.26 27.97 -6.97
C ASP A 32 2.55 27.05 -5.77
N ALA A 33 3.82 26.94 -5.39
CA ALA A 33 4.28 26.09 -4.30
C ALA A 33 4.35 26.83 -2.95
N VAL A 34 4.27 26.08 -1.85
CA VAL A 34 4.69 26.51 -0.51
C VAL A 34 6.15 26.09 -0.34
N VAL A 35 7.04 27.05 -0.12
CA VAL A 35 8.49 26.78 -0.11
C VAL A 35 9.09 27.03 1.26
N LEU A 36 9.74 26.00 1.80
CA LEU A 36 10.64 26.10 2.94
C LEU A 36 12.07 26.24 2.43
N ALA A 37 12.70 27.39 2.64
CA ALA A 37 14.09 27.63 2.29
C ALA A 37 14.97 27.53 3.54
N ILE A 38 16.02 26.71 3.48
CA ILE A 38 16.94 26.40 4.57
C ILE A 38 18.34 26.78 4.12
N THR A 39 18.93 27.77 4.81
CA THR A 39 20.32 28.22 4.57
C THR A 39 21.33 27.59 5.52
N ALA A 40 20.86 26.89 6.56
CA ALA A 40 21.71 26.16 7.49
C ALA A 40 21.49 24.66 7.29
N PRO A 41 22.38 23.94 6.57
CA PRO A 41 22.21 22.51 6.28
C PRO A 41 22.03 21.63 7.53
N ALA A 42 22.57 22.04 8.67
CA ALA A 42 22.50 21.31 9.94
C ALA A 42 21.07 21.03 10.44
N ILE A 43 20.09 21.89 10.08
CA ILE A 43 18.68 21.70 10.50
C ILE A 43 17.84 20.99 9.43
N ALA A 44 18.41 20.68 8.26
CA ALA A 44 17.67 20.20 7.09
C ALA A 44 16.82 18.96 7.38
N LEU A 45 17.40 17.91 7.97
CA LEU A 45 16.68 16.65 8.21
C LEU A 45 15.50 16.83 9.18
N GLN A 46 15.68 17.61 10.24
CA GLN A 46 14.60 17.91 11.19
C GLN A 46 13.49 18.70 10.49
N SER A 47 13.86 19.76 9.77
CA SER A 47 12.90 20.59 9.04
C SER A 47 12.17 19.82 7.94
N ILE A 48 12.81 18.87 7.26
CA ILE A 48 12.16 17.99 6.27
C ILE A 48 11.12 17.10 6.96
N ALA A 49 11.44 16.52 8.13
CA ALA A 49 10.52 15.67 8.86
C ALA A 49 9.28 16.46 9.34
N GLU A 50 9.46 17.70 9.79
CA GLU A 50 8.35 18.56 10.23
C GLU A 50 7.54 19.13 9.05
N PHE A 51 8.20 19.47 7.94
CA PHE A 51 7.58 20.09 6.79
C PHE A 51 7.01 19.07 5.80
N GLU A 52 7.41 17.79 5.82
CA GLU A 52 6.96 16.76 4.89
C GLU A 52 6.83 17.26 3.43
N PRO A 53 7.93 17.68 2.79
CA PRO A 53 7.89 18.20 1.42
C PRO A 53 7.43 17.13 0.41
N ASP A 54 6.90 17.58 -0.72
CA ASP A 54 6.63 16.74 -1.89
C ASP A 54 7.90 16.53 -2.73
N VAL A 55 8.88 17.43 -2.61
CA VAL A 55 10.20 17.36 -3.25
C VAL A 55 11.23 18.17 -2.46
N VAL A 56 12.45 17.66 -2.38
CA VAL A 56 13.62 18.34 -1.79
C VAL A 56 14.55 18.78 -2.91
N ILE A 57 15.05 20.01 -2.83
CA ILE A 57 16.12 20.52 -3.68
C ILE A 57 17.30 20.87 -2.77
N THR A 58 18.47 20.31 -3.04
CA THR A 58 19.67 20.53 -2.22
C THR A 58 20.86 20.90 -3.08
N ASP A 59 21.67 21.84 -2.63
CA ASP A 59 23.00 22.03 -3.20
C ASP A 59 23.96 20.90 -2.77
N ILE A 60 24.96 20.58 -3.60
CA ILE A 60 26.01 19.61 -3.26
C ILE A 60 27.00 20.19 -2.26
N GLU A 61 27.46 21.42 -2.50
CA GLU A 61 28.63 22.03 -1.85
C GLU A 61 28.19 22.95 -0.72
N MET A 62 27.80 22.35 0.41
CA MET A 62 27.35 23.12 1.58
C MET A 62 28.27 22.88 2.80
N PRO A 63 28.43 23.89 3.68
CA PRO A 63 29.20 23.73 4.91
C PRO A 63 28.62 22.64 5.84
N GLY A 64 29.51 21.76 6.32
CA GLY A 64 29.17 20.73 7.31
C GLY A 64 28.67 19.41 6.69
N ILE A 65 27.50 19.42 6.06
CA ILE A 65 26.91 18.24 5.41
C ILE A 65 26.72 18.52 3.92
N SER A 66 27.21 17.62 3.06
CA SER A 66 27.01 17.75 1.61
C SER A 66 25.59 17.36 1.21
N GLY A 67 25.11 17.87 0.07
CA GLY A 67 23.82 17.45 -0.47
C GLY A 67 23.74 15.95 -0.78
N LEU A 68 24.87 15.31 -1.07
CA LEU A 68 24.94 13.87 -1.30
C LEU A 68 24.84 13.06 -0.01
N ASP A 69 25.44 13.54 1.09
CA ASP A 69 25.26 12.93 2.41
C ASP A 69 23.80 13.06 2.87
N LEU A 70 23.19 14.22 2.63
CA LEU A 70 21.77 14.43 2.89
C LEU A 70 20.89 13.49 2.06
N LEU A 71 21.16 13.35 0.76
CA LEU A 71 20.46 12.40 -0.12
C LEU A 71 20.53 10.97 0.43
N LYS A 72 21.72 10.53 0.87
CA LYS A 72 21.90 9.20 1.47
C LYS A 72 21.04 9.03 2.74
N SER A 73 21.03 10.01 3.63
CA SER A 73 20.17 10.01 4.82
C SER A 73 18.68 10.02 4.48
N LEU A 74 18.27 10.74 3.43
CA LEU A 74 16.89 10.75 2.95
C LEU A 74 16.48 9.43 2.32
N ARG A 75 17.36 8.74 1.58
CA ARG A 75 17.05 7.41 1.03
C ARG A 75 16.83 6.35 2.11
N ALA A 76 17.51 6.49 3.26
CA ALA A 76 17.31 5.60 4.40
C ALA A 76 16.02 5.89 5.19
N SER A 77 15.64 7.16 5.33
CA SER A 77 14.50 7.58 6.16
C SER A 77 13.19 7.80 5.38
N HIS A 78 13.28 8.19 4.12
CA HIS A 78 12.18 8.56 3.23
C HIS A 78 12.45 8.04 1.80
N PRO A 79 12.46 6.71 1.58
CA PRO A 79 12.91 6.11 0.31
C PRO A 79 12.14 6.57 -0.93
N GLY A 80 10.89 7.04 -0.78
CA GLY A 80 10.06 7.56 -1.86
C GLY A 80 10.22 9.06 -2.18
N MET A 81 10.89 9.83 -1.31
CA MET A 81 10.98 11.30 -1.42
C MET A 81 11.78 11.71 -2.66
N PRO A 82 11.19 12.46 -3.61
CA PRO A 82 11.94 12.99 -4.74
C PRO A 82 13.01 14.00 -4.29
N VAL A 83 14.24 13.84 -4.80
CA VAL A 83 15.36 14.74 -4.48
C VAL A 83 16.02 15.25 -5.76
N VAL A 84 16.10 16.57 -5.87
CA VAL A 84 16.87 17.30 -6.87
C VAL A 84 18.18 17.75 -6.25
N VAL A 85 19.30 17.47 -6.93
CA VAL A 85 20.62 17.88 -6.48
C VAL A 85 21.18 18.95 -7.41
N MET A 86 21.63 20.07 -6.86
CA MET A 86 22.21 21.20 -7.60
C MET A 86 23.72 21.24 -7.45
N THR A 87 24.43 21.61 -8.52
CA THR A 87 25.91 21.71 -8.51
C THR A 87 26.44 22.84 -9.37
N ALA A 88 27.57 23.41 -8.99
CA ALA A 88 28.30 24.39 -9.80
C ALA A 88 29.17 23.74 -10.89
N HIS A 89 29.51 22.44 -10.79
CA HIS A 89 30.46 21.78 -11.70
C HIS A 89 29.98 20.39 -12.17
N VAL A 90 30.14 20.12 -13.46
CA VAL A 90 29.74 18.83 -14.08
C VAL A 90 30.77 17.72 -13.86
N SER A 91 32.03 18.06 -13.53
CA SER A 91 33.15 17.11 -13.52
C SER A 91 32.92 15.94 -12.57
N VAL A 92 33.04 14.73 -13.13
CA VAL A 92 32.64 13.47 -12.53
C VAL A 92 33.85 12.81 -11.88
N ASP A 93 33.78 12.53 -10.58
CA ASP A 93 34.61 11.52 -9.94
C ASP A 93 33.85 10.19 -9.94
N TYR A 94 34.55 9.06 -10.15
CA TYR A 94 33.91 7.73 -10.25
C TYR A 94 33.14 7.37 -8.96
N ALA A 95 33.63 7.84 -7.80
CA ALA A 95 32.99 7.69 -6.49
C ALA A 95 31.66 8.46 -6.35
N VAL A 96 31.47 9.54 -7.11
CA VAL A 96 30.25 10.37 -7.10
C VAL A 96 29.15 9.79 -8.01
N SER A 97 29.52 8.96 -8.98
CA SER A 97 28.58 8.42 -9.99
C SER A 97 27.51 7.50 -9.38
N ALA A 98 27.87 6.70 -8.37
CA ALA A 98 26.93 5.81 -7.69
C ALA A 98 25.88 6.57 -6.84
N LEU A 99 26.29 7.69 -6.22
CA LEU A 99 25.38 8.57 -5.47
C LEU A 99 24.53 9.43 -6.43
N ARG A 100 25.07 9.80 -7.59
CA ARG A 100 24.30 10.44 -8.67
C ARG A 100 23.15 9.56 -9.17
N ALA A 101 23.34 8.24 -9.22
CA ALA A 101 22.26 7.33 -9.60
C ALA A 101 21.08 7.31 -8.60
N GLN A 102 21.25 7.87 -7.39
CA GLN A 102 20.21 7.85 -6.37
C GLN A 102 19.36 9.12 -6.32
N ALA A 103 19.77 10.24 -6.93
CA ALA A 103 18.89 11.41 -7.01
C ALA A 103 17.90 11.26 -8.16
N ASP A 104 16.73 11.89 -8.04
CA ASP A 104 15.71 11.87 -9.09
C ASP A 104 16.07 12.85 -10.24
N GLU A 105 16.85 13.91 -9.95
CA GLU A 105 17.33 14.88 -10.94
C GLU A 105 18.63 15.57 -10.51
N PHE A 106 19.48 15.93 -11.47
CA PHE A 106 20.68 16.75 -11.26
C PHE A 106 20.61 18.05 -12.06
N LEU A 107 20.85 19.18 -11.40
CA LEU A 107 20.82 20.51 -12.00
C LEU A 107 22.18 21.21 -11.88
N THR A 108 22.61 21.81 -12.98
CA THR A 108 23.80 22.67 -13.00
C THR A 108 23.40 24.11 -12.78
N LYS A 109 24.08 24.81 -11.87
CA LYS A 109 23.94 26.26 -11.68
C LYS A 109 24.67 27.01 -12.83
N PRO A 110 24.13 28.13 -13.34
CA PRO A 110 22.86 28.76 -12.96
C PRO A 110 21.64 28.06 -13.57
N ILE A 111 20.53 28.02 -12.81
CA ILE A 111 19.30 27.32 -13.20
C ILE A 111 18.30 28.30 -13.80
N ALA A 112 17.82 28.03 -15.02
CA ALA A 112 16.78 28.82 -15.63
C ALA A 112 15.44 28.61 -14.89
N SER A 113 14.74 29.71 -14.62
CA SER A 113 13.46 29.67 -13.89
C SER A 113 12.39 28.74 -14.51
N ALA A 114 12.38 28.58 -15.83
CA ALA A 114 11.44 27.67 -16.51
C ALA A 114 11.75 26.20 -16.21
N ASP A 115 13.03 25.83 -16.22
CA ASP A 115 13.49 24.46 -15.95
C ASP A 115 13.23 24.07 -14.49
N LEU A 116 13.54 24.98 -13.55
CA LEU A 116 13.28 24.79 -12.13
C LEU A 116 11.79 24.50 -11.86
N VAL A 117 10.89 25.30 -12.44
CA VAL A 117 9.43 25.12 -12.27
C VAL A 117 8.96 23.81 -12.88
N SER A 118 9.42 23.48 -14.09
CA SER A 118 9.04 22.26 -14.80
C SER A 118 9.43 21.01 -14.01
N ILE A 119 10.68 20.95 -13.55
CA ILE A 119 11.22 19.82 -12.79
C ILE A 119 10.51 19.67 -11.45
N VAL A 120 10.34 20.78 -10.71
CA VAL A 120 9.67 20.75 -9.41
C VAL A 120 8.22 20.30 -9.54
N ASN A 121 7.46 20.80 -10.51
CA ASN A 121 6.08 20.34 -10.70
C ASN A 121 6.01 18.84 -11.02
N ARG A 122 6.88 18.36 -11.91
CA ARG A 122 6.93 16.93 -12.27
C ARG A 122 7.29 16.07 -11.06
N LEU A 123 8.34 16.43 -10.32
CA LEU A 123 8.83 15.64 -9.20
C LEU A 123 7.92 15.75 -7.98
N ALA A 124 7.35 16.91 -7.68
CA ALA A 124 6.39 17.07 -6.59
C ALA A 124 5.13 16.24 -6.83
N GLU A 125 4.62 16.18 -8.07
CA GLU A 125 3.50 15.30 -8.43
C GLU A 125 3.87 13.82 -8.26
N GLN A 126 5.07 13.41 -8.67
CA GLN A 126 5.58 12.06 -8.42
C GLN A 126 5.71 11.77 -6.92
N GLY A 127 6.20 12.72 -6.13
CA GLY A 127 6.32 12.63 -4.68
C GLY A 127 4.96 12.43 -4.01
N ARG A 128 3.95 13.20 -4.41
CA ARG A 128 2.57 13.02 -3.95
C ARG A 128 2.01 11.67 -4.34
N THR A 129 2.23 11.24 -5.57
CA THR A 129 1.74 9.94 -6.05
C THR A 129 2.37 8.79 -5.25
N ARG A 130 3.70 8.85 -5.02
CA ARG A 130 4.42 7.89 -4.17
C ARG A 130 3.92 7.93 -2.72
N LYS A 131 3.74 9.13 -2.15
CA LYS A 131 3.22 9.32 -0.78
C LYS A 131 1.78 8.81 -0.64
N ALA A 132 0.94 9.04 -1.65
CA ALA A 132 -0.44 8.54 -1.69
C ALA A 132 -0.50 7.02 -1.84
N ALA A 133 0.40 6.42 -2.63
CA ALA A 133 0.55 4.97 -2.72
C ALA A 133 1.10 4.34 -1.43
N GLN A 134 1.75 5.13 -0.58
CA GLN A 134 2.27 4.74 0.73
C GLN A 134 1.38 5.20 1.89
N ALA A 135 0.24 5.85 1.61
CA ALA A 135 -0.69 6.24 2.66
C ALA A 135 -1.34 4.98 3.25
N PRO A 136 -1.60 4.95 4.58
CA PRO A 136 -2.33 3.86 5.21
C PRO A 136 -3.64 3.57 4.47
N GLN A 137 -3.78 2.34 4.01
CA GLN A 137 -4.99 1.83 3.38
C GLN A 137 -5.90 1.22 4.43
N VAL A 138 -7.19 1.14 4.12
CA VAL A 138 -8.14 0.38 4.94
C VAL A 138 -8.40 -0.97 4.28
N VAL A 139 -8.11 -2.05 5.00
CA VAL A 139 -8.24 -3.43 4.56
C VAL A 139 -9.39 -4.11 5.29
N LEU A 140 -10.33 -4.69 4.54
CA LEU A 140 -11.42 -5.49 5.09
C LEU A 140 -11.29 -6.95 4.64
N ALA A 141 -11.07 -7.87 5.57
CA ALA A 141 -11.13 -9.31 5.31
C ALA A 141 -12.47 -9.90 5.77
N ILE A 142 -13.14 -10.65 4.91
CA ILE A 142 -14.49 -11.16 5.14
C ILE A 142 -14.47 -12.70 5.11
N GLY A 143 -14.76 -13.30 6.27
CA GLY A 143 -14.92 -14.73 6.48
C GLY A 143 -16.37 -15.13 6.75
N ALA A 144 -16.69 -16.39 6.45
CA ALA A 144 -17.99 -16.97 6.77
C ALA A 144 -18.02 -17.44 8.23
N HIS A 145 -16.90 -18.00 8.70
CA HIS A 145 -16.74 -18.59 10.01
C HIS A 145 -15.46 -18.09 10.71
N PRO A 146 -15.39 -18.21 12.05
CA PRO A 146 -14.14 -18.04 12.80
C PRO A 146 -13.07 -18.98 12.26
N ASP A 147 -11.85 -18.49 11.98
CA ASP A 147 -10.68 -19.16 11.39
C ASP A 147 -10.45 -18.93 9.88
N ASP A 148 -11.50 -18.62 9.11
CA ASP A 148 -11.41 -18.53 7.64
C ASP A 148 -10.36 -17.52 7.15
N VAL A 149 -10.36 -16.34 7.77
CA VAL A 149 -9.53 -15.19 7.36
C VAL A 149 -8.08 -15.42 7.75
N GLU A 150 -7.85 -15.94 8.96
CA GLU A 150 -6.53 -16.22 9.50
C GLU A 150 -5.83 -17.32 8.70
N ILE A 151 -6.57 -18.35 8.31
CA ILE A 151 -6.07 -19.40 7.42
C ILE A 151 -5.77 -18.87 6.02
N GLY A 152 -6.69 -18.09 5.45
CA GLY A 152 -6.61 -17.63 4.07
C GLY A 152 -5.52 -16.58 3.84
N VAL A 153 -5.52 -15.53 4.67
CA VAL A 153 -4.73 -14.30 4.47
C VAL A 153 -4.08 -13.75 5.75
N GLY A 154 -3.94 -14.54 6.82
CA GLY A 154 -3.37 -14.07 8.09
C GLY A 154 -1.95 -13.49 7.95
N GLY A 155 -1.13 -14.00 7.03
CA GLY A 155 0.20 -13.45 6.76
C GLY A 155 0.15 -12.09 6.06
N ILE A 156 -0.68 -11.97 5.02
CA ILE A 156 -0.94 -10.72 4.30
C ILE A 156 -1.51 -9.65 5.23
N LEU A 157 -2.46 -10.00 6.11
CA LEU A 157 -3.03 -9.05 7.06
C LEU A 157 -1.98 -8.58 8.09
N SER A 158 -1.11 -9.48 8.55
CA SER A 158 0.01 -9.11 9.43
C SER A 158 0.95 -8.12 8.73
N ALA A 159 1.24 -8.35 7.44
CA ALA A 159 2.03 -7.44 6.62
C ALA A 159 1.35 -6.08 6.43
N HIS A 160 0.03 -6.06 6.23
CA HIS A 160 -0.72 -4.81 6.17
C HIS A 160 -0.62 -4.02 7.48
N ARG A 161 -0.73 -4.70 8.63
CA ARG A 161 -0.62 -4.06 9.94
C ARG A 161 0.78 -3.47 10.19
N ASP A 162 1.83 -4.21 9.86
CA ASP A 162 3.21 -3.75 9.96
C ASP A 162 3.49 -2.52 9.08
N ALA A 163 2.88 -2.48 7.89
CA ALA A 163 2.89 -1.33 7.00
C ALA A 163 2.01 -0.14 7.47
N GLY A 164 1.39 -0.23 8.66
CA GLY A 164 0.57 0.84 9.24
C GLY A 164 -0.83 0.95 8.65
N ASN A 165 -1.31 -0.04 7.91
CA ASN A 165 -2.68 -0.05 7.39
C ASN A 165 -3.69 -0.39 8.49
N ASP A 166 -4.92 0.11 8.32
CA ASP A 166 -6.04 -0.24 9.18
C ASP A 166 -6.63 -1.58 8.72
N VAL A 167 -6.56 -2.58 9.60
CA VAL A 167 -7.06 -3.93 9.32
C VAL A 167 -8.38 -4.16 10.03
N VAL A 168 -9.38 -4.61 9.28
CA VAL A 168 -10.72 -4.94 9.76
C VAL A 168 -11.08 -6.34 9.32
N ILE A 169 -11.65 -7.13 10.23
CA ILE A 169 -12.18 -8.47 9.96
C ILE A 169 -13.69 -8.44 10.14
N LEU A 170 -14.41 -9.03 9.19
CA LEU A 170 -15.84 -9.34 9.29
C LEU A 170 -16.01 -10.86 9.25
N THR A 171 -16.57 -11.40 10.33
CA THR A 171 -16.94 -12.82 10.41
C THR A 171 -18.46 -12.93 10.49
N LEU A 172 -19.06 -13.63 9.53
CA LEU A 172 -20.52 -13.58 9.33
C LEU A 172 -21.33 -14.52 10.23
N SER A 173 -20.72 -15.57 10.77
CA SER A 173 -21.32 -16.47 11.74
C SER A 173 -20.41 -16.69 12.94
N ARG A 174 -20.98 -17.11 14.08
CA ARG A 174 -20.21 -17.53 15.27
C ARG A 174 -19.77 -18.99 15.22
N GLY A 175 -20.12 -19.72 14.17
CA GLY A 175 -19.68 -21.10 13.98
C GLY A 175 -20.28 -22.12 14.97
N ALA A 176 -21.53 -21.90 15.38
CA ALA A 176 -22.22 -22.66 16.44
C ALA A 176 -22.42 -24.16 16.16
N ARG A 177 -22.18 -24.65 14.92
CA ARG A 177 -22.24 -26.09 14.59
C ARG A 177 -20.86 -26.75 14.57
N GLY A 178 -19.79 -25.96 14.56
CA GLY A 178 -18.41 -26.45 14.57
C GLY A 178 -17.78 -26.58 15.96
N GLY A 179 -18.45 -26.12 17.03
CA GLY A 179 -17.97 -26.08 18.41
C GLY A 179 -18.89 -25.24 19.31
N ASP A 180 -18.50 -24.95 20.56
CA ASP A 180 -19.22 -23.99 21.40
C ASP A 180 -19.05 -22.57 20.83
N ALA A 181 -20.17 -21.89 20.54
CA ALA A 181 -20.18 -20.56 19.95
C ALA A 181 -19.49 -19.51 20.84
N ASN A 182 -19.53 -19.68 22.17
CA ASN A 182 -18.86 -18.76 23.09
C ASN A 182 -17.34 -18.91 23.01
N ASP A 183 -16.84 -20.14 22.95
CA ASP A 183 -15.41 -20.39 22.83
C ASP A 183 -14.89 -19.82 21.51
N ARG A 184 -15.56 -20.11 20.39
CA ARG A 184 -15.16 -19.59 19.06
C ARG A 184 -15.20 -18.06 18.97
N GLN A 185 -16.14 -17.42 19.66
CA GLN A 185 -16.16 -15.96 19.76
C GLN A 185 -14.93 -15.41 20.48
N HIS A 186 -14.53 -16.02 21.60
CA HIS A 186 -13.33 -15.61 22.31
C HIS A 186 -12.06 -15.83 21.48
N GLU A 187 -12.00 -16.92 20.71
CA GLU A 187 -10.87 -17.21 19.80
C GLU A 187 -10.76 -16.15 18.69
N SER A 188 -11.87 -15.79 18.03
CA SER A 188 -11.86 -14.71 17.03
C SER A 188 -11.46 -13.36 17.62
N LEU A 189 -11.91 -13.05 18.84
CA LEU A 189 -11.51 -11.82 19.52
C LEU A 189 -10.01 -11.83 19.84
N ALA A 190 -9.48 -12.95 20.34
CA ALA A 190 -8.05 -13.10 20.62
C ALA A 190 -7.19 -12.98 19.36
N ALA A 191 -7.59 -13.60 18.25
CA ALA A 191 -6.90 -13.49 16.97
C ALA A 191 -6.92 -12.05 16.44
N ALA A 192 -8.07 -11.37 16.50
CA ALA A 192 -8.19 -9.97 16.09
C ALA A 192 -7.35 -9.03 16.98
N GLU A 193 -7.33 -9.24 18.30
CA GLU A 193 -6.49 -8.48 19.23
C GLU A 193 -5.01 -8.69 18.94
N LEU A 194 -4.58 -9.94 18.73
CA LEU A 194 -3.20 -10.28 18.38
C LEU A 194 -2.75 -9.63 17.07
N LEU A 195 -3.63 -9.57 16.07
CA LEU A 195 -3.39 -8.89 14.80
C LEU A 195 -3.43 -7.37 14.91
N GLY A 196 -4.02 -6.82 15.98
CA GLY A 196 -4.36 -5.40 16.07
C GLY A 196 -5.45 -4.97 15.08
N ALA A 197 -6.37 -5.89 14.75
CA ALA A 197 -7.48 -5.67 13.84
C ALA A 197 -8.79 -5.33 14.58
N ARG A 198 -9.65 -4.54 13.93
CA ARG A 198 -11.04 -4.36 14.40
C ARG A 198 -11.89 -5.54 13.92
N LEU A 199 -12.66 -6.16 14.82
CA LEU A 199 -13.55 -7.28 14.48
C LEU A 199 -15.02 -6.87 14.47
N PHE A 200 -15.72 -7.23 13.39
CA PHE A 200 -17.18 -7.34 13.33
C PHE A 200 -17.54 -8.83 13.35
N LEU A 201 -18.25 -9.26 14.41
CA LEU A 201 -18.69 -10.64 14.55
C LEU A 201 -20.22 -10.70 14.53
N GLU A 202 -20.75 -11.23 13.44
CA GLU A 202 -22.18 -11.40 13.21
C GLU A 202 -22.64 -12.80 13.58
N ASP A 203 -23.96 -13.00 13.62
CA ASP A 203 -24.58 -14.22 14.14
C ASP A 203 -25.55 -14.84 13.12
N LEU A 204 -25.13 -14.91 11.85
CA LEU A 204 -25.88 -15.69 10.86
C LEU A 204 -25.84 -17.17 11.23
N GLU A 205 -26.92 -17.88 10.90
CA GLU A 205 -26.99 -19.31 11.17
C GLU A 205 -25.92 -20.06 10.37
N ASP A 206 -24.99 -20.67 11.11
CA ASP A 206 -23.93 -21.52 10.59
C ASP A 206 -24.49 -22.63 9.69
N THR A 207 -23.84 -22.88 8.55
CA THR A 207 -24.26 -23.80 7.47
C THR A 207 -25.52 -23.38 6.71
N ARG A 208 -26.02 -22.15 6.93
CA ARG A 208 -27.21 -21.60 6.25
C ARG A 208 -27.01 -20.16 5.78
N ILE A 209 -25.77 -19.72 5.58
CA ILE A 209 -25.49 -18.39 5.05
C ILE A 209 -26.00 -18.29 3.60
N SER A 210 -26.83 -17.27 3.33
CA SER A 210 -27.41 -17.01 2.00
C SER A 210 -26.51 -16.08 1.18
N ALA A 211 -26.55 -16.21 -0.15
CA ALA A 211 -25.92 -15.26 -1.08
C ALA A 211 -26.72 -13.94 -1.24
N ALA A 212 -27.93 -13.90 -0.70
CA ALA A 212 -28.82 -12.74 -0.69
C ALA A 212 -28.95 -12.18 0.74
N ASP A 213 -29.96 -11.35 0.98
CA ASP A 213 -30.24 -10.84 2.32
C ASP A 213 -30.51 -11.98 3.32
N PRO A 214 -30.07 -11.83 4.58
CA PRO A 214 -29.50 -10.62 5.18
C PRO A 214 -27.99 -10.38 4.91
N THR A 215 -27.29 -11.34 4.28
CA THR A 215 -25.83 -11.31 4.13
C THR A 215 -25.33 -10.09 3.36
N VAL A 216 -25.98 -9.75 2.25
CA VAL A 216 -25.61 -8.56 1.44
C VAL A 216 -25.74 -7.29 2.25
N SER A 217 -26.90 -7.07 2.88
CA SER A 217 -27.15 -5.90 3.74
C SER A 217 -26.15 -5.76 4.89
N ILE A 218 -25.71 -6.87 5.49
CA ILE A 218 -24.69 -6.87 6.54
C ILE A 218 -23.34 -6.40 5.99
N ILE A 219 -22.89 -6.98 4.87
CA ILE A 219 -21.60 -6.59 4.26
C ILE A 219 -21.65 -5.13 3.80
N GLU A 220 -22.76 -4.68 3.20
CA GLU A 220 -22.94 -3.28 2.78
C GLU A 220 -22.85 -2.30 3.97
N ARG A 221 -23.46 -2.65 5.11
CA ARG A 221 -23.34 -1.85 6.34
C ARG A 221 -21.87 -1.72 6.77
N VAL A 222 -21.13 -2.83 6.82
CA VAL A 222 -19.72 -2.81 7.22
C VAL A 222 -18.87 -2.05 6.21
N VAL A 223 -19.08 -2.25 4.90
CA VAL A 223 -18.38 -1.51 3.84
C VAL A 223 -18.66 0.00 3.93
N ALA A 224 -19.89 0.41 4.24
CA ALA A 224 -20.25 1.81 4.41
C ALA A 224 -19.59 2.46 5.64
N GLU A 225 -19.45 1.69 6.73
CA GLU A 225 -18.79 2.12 7.97
C GLU A 225 -17.27 2.19 7.82
N VAL A 226 -16.67 1.13 7.27
CA VAL A 226 -15.21 0.93 7.17
C VAL A 226 -14.60 1.69 5.99
N ARG A 227 -15.34 1.81 4.88
CA ARG A 227 -14.86 2.37 3.60
C ARG A 227 -13.53 1.76 3.13
N PRO A 228 -13.45 0.43 2.95
CA PRO A 228 -12.20 -0.25 2.62
C PRO A 228 -11.68 0.12 1.23
N ASP A 229 -10.37 0.22 1.09
CA ASP A 229 -9.66 0.27 -0.19
C ASP A 229 -9.50 -1.13 -0.79
N ILE A 230 -9.25 -2.11 0.08
CA ILE A 230 -8.97 -3.51 -0.27
C ILE A 230 -9.94 -4.42 0.47
N VAL A 231 -10.53 -5.38 -0.25
CA VAL A 231 -11.32 -6.47 0.34
C VAL A 231 -10.70 -7.83 0.02
N TYR A 232 -10.55 -8.66 1.06
CA TYR A 232 -10.23 -10.08 0.94
C TYR A 232 -11.46 -10.93 1.31
N THR A 233 -11.80 -11.93 0.51
CA THR A 233 -12.95 -12.81 0.80
C THR A 233 -12.75 -14.22 0.25
N HIS A 234 -13.72 -15.11 0.44
CA HIS A 234 -13.71 -16.46 -0.12
C HIS A 234 -13.74 -16.48 -1.66
N SER A 235 -13.18 -17.53 -2.28
CA SER A 235 -13.35 -17.80 -3.71
C SER A 235 -14.68 -18.49 -4.01
N ALA A 236 -15.22 -18.31 -5.22
CA ALA A 236 -16.35 -19.11 -5.72
C ALA A 236 -16.00 -20.59 -5.88
N HIS A 237 -14.71 -20.90 -6.04
CA HIS A 237 -14.19 -22.25 -6.29
C HIS A 237 -13.99 -23.03 -4.99
N ASP A 238 -15.04 -23.11 -4.17
CA ASP A 238 -15.01 -23.70 -2.83
C ASP A 238 -16.11 -24.76 -2.68
N ARG A 239 -15.85 -25.87 -1.97
CA ARG A 239 -16.86 -26.89 -1.70
C ARG A 239 -17.87 -26.48 -0.63
N HIS A 240 -17.51 -25.59 0.30
CA HIS A 240 -18.38 -25.14 1.37
C HIS A 240 -19.42 -24.15 0.84
N GLN A 241 -20.70 -24.39 1.14
CA GLN A 241 -21.77 -23.55 0.59
C GLN A 241 -21.74 -22.12 1.14
N ASP A 242 -21.43 -21.96 2.42
CA ASP A 242 -21.36 -20.64 3.05
C ASP A 242 -20.24 -19.80 2.43
N HIS A 243 -19.09 -20.39 2.10
CA HIS A 243 -17.98 -19.67 1.46
C HIS A 243 -18.40 -19.14 0.09
N ARG A 244 -19.09 -19.96 -0.72
CA ARG A 244 -19.64 -19.53 -2.03
C ARG A 244 -20.72 -18.45 -1.89
N ALA A 245 -21.56 -18.55 -0.86
CA ALA A 245 -22.58 -17.57 -0.56
C ALA A 245 -21.98 -16.22 -0.17
N VAL A 246 -21.00 -16.23 0.74
CA VAL A 246 -20.24 -15.05 1.17
C VAL A 246 -19.49 -14.43 0.00
N HIS A 247 -18.81 -15.23 -0.84
CA HIS A 247 -18.19 -14.75 -2.07
C HIS A 247 -19.19 -13.93 -2.91
N SER A 248 -20.36 -14.52 -3.21
CA SER A 248 -21.37 -13.88 -4.06
C SER A 248 -21.92 -12.59 -3.44
N ALA A 249 -22.20 -12.60 -2.14
CA ALA A 249 -22.69 -11.44 -1.41
C ALA A 249 -21.64 -10.32 -1.34
N THR A 250 -20.38 -10.66 -1.10
CA THR A 250 -19.26 -9.71 -1.09
C THR A 250 -19.13 -8.98 -2.43
N LEU A 251 -19.19 -9.69 -3.57
CA LEU A 251 -19.08 -9.06 -4.89
C LEU A 251 -20.22 -8.08 -5.19
N VAL A 252 -21.42 -8.32 -4.65
CA VAL A 252 -22.54 -7.37 -4.75
C VAL A 252 -22.27 -6.13 -3.89
N ALA A 253 -21.84 -6.32 -2.64
CA ALA A 253 -21.67 -5.25 -1.66
C ALA A 253 -20.42 -4.36 -1.91
N THR A 254 -19.43 -4.86 -2.64
CA THR A 254 -18.11 -4.21 -2.80
C THR A 254 -17.88 -3.58 -4.17
N ARG A 255 -18.95 -3.31 -4.94
CA ARG A 255 -18.84 -2.73 -6.30
C ARG A 255 -17.99 -1.47 -6.37
N SER A 256 -18.04 -0.62 -5.34
CA SER A 256 -17.27 0.63 -5.24
C SER A 256 -15.84 0.46 -4.71
N VAL A 257 -15.49 -0.68 -4.13
CA VAL A 257 -14.15 -0.94 -3.56
C VAL A 257 -13.14 -1.09 -4.70
N ARG A 258 -11.93 -0.54 -4.53
CA ARG A 258 -10.91 -0.49 -5.58
C ARG A 258 -10.33 -1.87 -5.90
N THR A 259 -10.01 -2.63 -4.85
CA THR A 259 -9.38 -3.93 -4.98
C THR A 259 -10.17 -4.99 -4.22
N VAL A 260 -10.51 -6.08 -4.92
CA VAL A 260 -11.20 -7.24 -4.34
C VAL A 260 -10.47 -8.50 -4.78
N CYS A 261 -9.99 -9.25 -3.81
CA CYS A 261 -9.23 -10.49 -4.00
C CYS A 261 -9.88 -11.62 -3.21
N CYS A 262 -9.85 -12.82 -3.77
CA CYS A 262 -10.32 -14.03 -3.11
C CYS A 262 -9.15 -14.85 -2.60
N TYR A 263 -9.24 -15.35 -1.37
CA TYR A 263 -8.23 -16.20 -0.75
C TYR A 263 -8.59 -17.69 -0.85
N GLN A 264 -7.58 -18.53 -0.64
CA GLN A 264 -7.75 -19.97 -0.59
C GLN A 264 -8.17 -20.41 0.81
N SER A 265 -9.35 -21.03 0.93
CA SER A 265 -9.75 -21.75 2.14
C SER A 265 -9.27 -23.22 2.08
N PRO A 266 -9.32 -23.98 3.21
CA PRO A 266 -9.08 -25.42 3.21
C PRO A 266 -10.02 -26.22 2.31
N SER A 267 -11.24 -25.72 2.06
CA SER A 267 -12.27 -26.38 1.24
C SER A 267 -12.25 -25.93 -0.23
N ALA A 268 -11.28 -25.10 -0.63
CA ALA A 268 -11.05 -24.73 -2.00
C ALA A 268 -10.90 -25.97 -2.90
N THR A 269 -11.50 -25.89 -4.08
CA THR A 269 -11.43 -26.92 -5.11
C THR A 269 -10.18 -26.76 -5.96
N ILE A 270 -9.90 -27.76 -6.79
CA ILE A 270 -8.81 -27.69 -7.78
C ILE A 270 -9.05 -26.62 -8.87
N ASP A 271 -10.26 -26.08 -8.96
CA ASP A 271 -10.61 -25.00 -9.88
C ASP A 271 -10.20 -23.62 -9.35
N TYR A 272 -9.79 -23.52 -8.08
CA TYR A 272 -9.20 -22.29 -7.54
C TYR A 272 -7.90 -21.96 -8.30
N ARG A 273 -7.91 -20.82 -9.00
CA ARG A 273 -6.83 -20.37 -9.88
C ARG A 273 -6.31 -19.00 -9.45
N PRO A 274 -5.43 -18.95 -8.44
CA PRO A 274 -4.85 -17.69 -8.00
C PRO A 274 -3.98 -17.08 -9.10
N THR A 275 -4.01 -15.76 -9.19
CA THR A 275 -3.25 -14.96 -10.18
C THR A 275 -2.22 -14.05 -9.51
N ARG A 276 -2.28 -13.92 -8.18
CA ARG A 276 -1.34 -13.16 -7.36
C ARG A 276 -0.81 -14.04 -6.23
N PHE A 277 0.49 -13.97 -5.98
CA PHE A 277 1.19 -14.77 -4.96
C PHE A 277 1.99 -13.82 -4.08
N VAL A 278 1.56 -13.66 -2.83
CA VAL A 278 2.15 -12.68 -1.92
C VAL A 278 3.12 -13.37 -0.97
N PRO A 279 4.42 -13.03 -1.00
CA PRO A 279 5.39 -13.55 -0.05
C PRO A 279 5.05 -13.13 1.38
N ILE A 280 5.13 -14.07 2.33
CA ILE A 280 4.85 -13.84 3.76
C ILE A 280 6.00 -14.30 4.65
N ASP A 281 7.23 -14.36 4.13
CA ASP A 281 8.42 -14.83 4.85
C ASP A 281 8.63 -14.11 6.20
N GLY A 282 8.42 -12.78 6.24
CA GLY A 282 8.52 -11.99 7.48
C GLY A 282 7.32 -12.13 8.43
N PHE A 283 6.24 -12.80 8.01
CA PHE A 283 4.95 -12.83 8.71
C PHE A 283 4.41 -14.26 8.89
N THR A 284 5.22 -15.27 8.61
CA THR A 284 4.82 -16.68 8.71
C THR A 284 4.52 -17.06 10.16
N GLU A 285 5.36 -16.65 11.11
CA GLU A 285 5.15 -16.91 12.53
C GLU A 285 3.91 -16.19 13.06
N SER A 286 3.68 -14.94 12.63
CA SER A 286 2.46 -14.19 12.95
C SER A 286 1.22 -14.93 12.46
N LYS A 287 1.22 -15.42 11.22
CA LYS A 287 0.11 -16.23 10.68
C LYS A 287 -0.17 -17.46 11.55
N LEU A 288 0.86 -18.21 11.91
CA LEU A 288 0.70 -19.42 12.73
C LEU A 288 0.16 -19.07 14.12
N ALA A 289 0.60 -17.96 14.72
CA ALA A 289 0.08 -17.50 16.00
C ALA A 289 -1.40 -17.10 15.95
N LEU A 290 -1.87 -16.50 14.84
CA LEU A 290 -3.30 -16.21 14.63
C LEU A 290 -4.13 -17.49 14.56
N ILE A 291 -3.65 -18.49 13.81
CA ILE A 291 -4.35 -19.78 13.68
C ILE A 291 -4.37 -20.54 15.01
N ASP A 292 -3.29 -20.42 15.78
CA ASP A 292 -3.15 -21.02 17.11
C ASP A 292 -4.12 -20.42 18.15
N CYS A 293 -4.76 -19.27 17.88
CA CYS A 293 -5.86 -18.78 18.71
C CYS A 293 -7.08 -19.71 18.65
N PHE A 294 -7.27 -20.51 17.59
CA PHE A 294 -8.42 -21.38 17.39
C PHE A 294 -8.21 -22.80 17.95
N ARG A 295 -7.50 -22.91 19.08
CA ARG A 295 -7.05 -24.19 19.67
C ARG A 295 -8.16 -25.16 20.04
N SER A 296 -9.38 -24.70 20.31
CA SER A 296 -10.51 -25.60 20.57
C SER A 296 -10.85 -26.47 19.34
N GLN A 297 -10.32 -26.10 18.17
CA GLN A 297 -10.62 -26.71 16.88
C GLN A 297 -9.50 -27.66 16.38
N THR A 298 -8.27 -27.56 16.89
CA THR A 298 -7.09 -28.25 16.31
C THR A 298 -7.15 -29.77 16.45
N GLU A 299 -7.59 -30.30 17.59
CA GLU A 299 -7.74 -31.76 17.80
C GLU A 299 -8.78 -32.40 16.85
N LEU A 300 -9.68 -31.59 16.27
CA LEU A 300 -10.76 -32.04 15.41
C LEU A 300 -10.53 -31.73 13.92
N ARG A 301 -9.60 -30.82 13.58
CA ARG A 301 -9.45 -30.27 12.22
C ARG A 301 -7.99 -30.26 11.77
N ALA A 302 -7.61 -31.30 11.04
CA ALA A 302 -6.25 -31.47 10.50
C ALA A 302 -5.75 -30.31 9.61
N TYR A 303 -6.64 -29.48 9.07
CA TYR A 303 -6.25 -28.32 8.25
C TYR A 303 -5.75 -27.12 9.07
N LEU A 304 -5.98 -27.10 10.39
CA LEU A 304 -5.44 -26.09 11.30
C LEU A 304 -4.02 -26.44 11.78
N GLU A 305 -3.55 -27.66 11.53
CA GLU A 305 -2.20 -28.08 11.89
C GLU A 305 -1.16 -27.18 11.21
N PRO A 306 -0.15 -26.66 11.94
CA PRO A 306 0.88 -25.78 11.39
C PRO A 306 1.54 -26.33 10.13
N ASP A 307 1.78 -27.63 10.08
CA ASP A 307 2.41 -28.30 8.94
C ASP A 307 1.54 -28.23 7.68
N PHE A 308 0.21 -28.33 7.80
CA PHE A 308 -0.70 -28.22 6.65
C PHE A 308 -0.71 -26.79 6.09
N VAL A 309 -0.77 -25.80 6.99
CA VAL A 309 -0.74 -24.38 6.63
C VAL A 309 0.59 -24.03 5.93
N LEU A 310 1.71 -24.46 6.50
CA LEU A 310 3.04 -24.24 5.95
C LEU A 310 3.25 -24.97 4.62
N ALA A 311 2.79 -26.22 4.49
CA ALA A 311 2.89 -26.97 3.24
C ALA A 311 2.14 -26.26 2.11
N THR A 312 0.96 -25.72 2.40
CA THR A 312 0.17 -24.94 1.43
C THR A 312 0.90 -23.66 1.03
N ALA A 313 1.43 -22.90 2.00
CA ALA A 313 2.16 -21.68 1.72
C ALA A 313 3.45 -21.93 0.90
N ARG A 314 4.18 -23.01 1.20
CA ARG A 314 5.37 -23.46 0.46
C ARG A 314 5.02 -23.96 -0.94
N TYR A 315 3.87 -24.60 -1.13
CA TYR A 315 3.44 -25.01 -2.45
C TYR A 315 3.26 -23.80 -3.37
N TRP A 316 2.64 -22.72 -2.88
CA TRP A 316 2.40 -21.52 -3.68
C TRP A 316 3.63 -20.63 -3.88
N SER A 317 4.64 -20.72 -3.01
CA SER A 317 5.89 -19.97 -3.18
C SER A 317 6.68 -20.36 -4.43
N ARG A 318 6.36 -21.50 -5.07
CA ARG A 318 6.91 -21.81 -6.40
C ARG A 318 6.49 -20.82 -7.51
N PHE A 319 5.46 -20.01 -7.26
CA PHE A 319 4.96 -18.99 -8.17
C PHE A 319 5.17 -17.56 -7.67
N GLY A 320 5.34 -17.38 -6.36
CA GLY A 320 5.71 -16.10 -5.74
C GLY A 320 7.22 -16.01 -5.52
N GLY A 321 7.74 -14.83 -5.15
CA GLY A 321 9.07 -14.76 -4.55
C GLY A 321 9.06 -15.33 -3.12
N GLY A 322 10.20 -15.75 -2.58
CA GLY A 322 10.32 -16.15 -1.16
C GLY A 322 10.05 -17.64 -0.87
N THR A 323 9.88 -17.97 0.41
CA THR A 323 9.77 -19.36 0.92
C THR A 323 8.32 -19.76 1.16
N ASN A 324 7.50 -18.82 1.64
CA ASN A 324 6.08 -19.03 1.97
C ASN A 324 5.24 -17.95 1.28
N CYS A 325 4.16 -18.34 0.61
CA CYS A 325 3.27 -17.41 -0.06
C CYS A 325 1.81 -17.68 0.24
N GLU A 326 1.01 -16.61 0.32
CA GLU A 326 -0.44 -16.68 0.28
C GLU A 326 -0.94 -16.41 -1.14
N PRO A 327 -1.74 -17.32 -1.72
CA PRO A 327 -2.29 -17.17 -3.06
C PRO A 327 -3.58 -16.34 -3.04
N LEU A 328 -3.75 -15.47 -4.03
CA LEU A 328 -4.95 -14.67 -4.24
C LEU A 328 -5.47 -14.80 -5.67
N GLU A 329 -6.77 -15.03 -5.80
CA GLU A 329 -7.51 -14.84 -7.04
C GLU A 329 -7.99 -13.38 -7.12
N VAL A 330 -7.44 -12.60 -8.06
CA VAL A 330 -7.80 -11.17 -8.19
C VAL A 330 -9.10 -11.05 -9.00
N ILE A 331 -10.16 -10.53 -8.36
CA ILE A 331 -11.45 -10.26 -9.01
C ILE A 331 -11.46 -8.86 -9.64
N LYS A 332 -10.93 -7.88 -8.90
CA LYS A 332 -10.87 -6.49 -9.31
C LYS A 332 -9.60 -5.86 -8.75
N ASP A 333 -8.86 -5.14 -9.60
CA ASP A 333 -7.76 -4.28 -9.15
C ASP A 333 -7.70 -3.04 -10.03
N THR A 334 -8.10 -1.90 -9.48
CA THR A 334 -8.07 -0.61 -10.20
C THR A 334 -6.82 0.22 -9.90
N ALA A 335 -5.91 -0.26 -9.06
CA ALA A 335 -4.70 0.48 -8.70
C ALA A 335 -3.79 0.74 -9.93
N ASP A 336 -3.78 -0.20 -10.88
CA ASP A 336 -2.95 -0.14 -12.11
C ASP A 336 -3.56 0.67 -13.27
N ILE A 337 -4.82 1.10 -13.17
CA ILE A 337 -5.54 1.75 -14.30
C ILE A 337 -5.47 3.29 -14.22
N SER A 338 -4.61 3.83 -13.36
CA SER A 338 -4.32 5.28 -13.35
C SER A 338 -3.49 5.66 -14.59
N VAL A 339 -4.17 5.80 -15.73
CA VAL A 339 -3.59 6.40 -16.94
C VAL A 339 -3.11 7.80 -16.55
N PRO A 340 -1.82 8.16 -16.75
CA PRO A 340 -1.40 9.55 -16.64
C PRO A 340 -2.24 10.36 -17.63
N ALA A 341 -3.02 11.31 -17.13
CA ALA A 341 -3.72 12.29 -17.95
C ALA A 341 -2.70 13.27 -18.56
N SER A 342 -1.84 12.79 -19.45
CA SER A 342 -0.86 13.57 -20.20
C SER A 342 -0.26 12.79 -21.37
N SER A 343 -1.10 12.20 -22.22
CA SER A 343 -0.66 11.73 -23.57
C SER A 343 -1.66 12.00 -24.69
N MET A 344 -2.56 12.97 -24.50
CA MET A 344 -3.38 13.50 -25.59
C MET A 344 -3.22 15.02 -25.68
N THR A 345 -2.12 15.46 -26.31
CA THR A 345 -2.08 16.58 -27.27
C THR A 345 -0.64 16.79 -27.74
N ALA A 346 -0.36 16.40 -28.98
CA ALA A 346 0.44 17.20 -29.93
C ALA A 346 0.34 16.53 -31.30
N GLY A 347 -0.62 16.99 -32.10
CA GLY A 347 -0.56 16.78 -33.54
C GLY A 347 0.62 17.55 -34.11
N THR A 348 1.45 16.87 -34.90
CA THR A 348 2.42 17.54 -35.76
C THR A 348 2.09 17.22 -37.20
N ARG A 349 1.58 18.26 -37.87
CA ARG A 349 1.44 18.38 -39.33
C ARG A 349 2.74 17.95 -40.02
N PHE A 350 2.64 17.03 -40.98
CA PHE A 350 3.60 16.99 -42.08
C PHE A 350 3.04 17.82 -43.24
N LYS A 351 3.59 19.03 -43.42
CA LYS A 351 3.65 19.71 -44.72
C LYS A 351 4.92 19.22 -45.41
N GLY A 352 4.81 18.81 -46.67
CA GLY A 352 5.96 18.46 -47.52
C GLY A 352 6.83 19.66 -47.92
N ASN A 353 8.04 19.42 -48.42
CA ASN A 353 8.35 19.38 -49.86
C ASN A 353 9.87 19.20 -50.10
N ASN A 354 10.21 18.73 -51.31
CA ASN A 354 11.51 18.76 -52.01
C ASN A 354 12.63 17.80 -51.55
N GLN A 355 12.82 16.69 -52.26
CA GLN A 355 13.55 16.61 -53.53
C GLN A 355 13.14 15.35 -54.30
#